data_AF-A0A9X3D8M1-F1
#
_entry.id   AF-A0A9X3D8M1-F1
#
_cell.length_a   1.000
_cell.length_b   1.000
_cell.length_c   1.000
_cell.angle_alpha   90.00
_cell.angle_beta   90.00
_cell.angle_gamma   90.00
#
_symmetry.space_group_name_H-M   'P 1'
#
loop_
_entity.id
_entity.type
_entity.pdbx_description
1 polymer ?
#
loop_
_entity_poly.entity_id
_entity_poly.type
_entity_poly.pdbx_seq_one_letter_code
_entity_poly.pdbx_strand_id
1 'polypeptide(L)'
;MGIAATTAATLATLTACSTDGQPASDDPASSSSAAAASVDVAALDTGPYPTEPRPEFGRATDDQIVQVEGQRMAQFIVVPFEVDRDITDMKNPTSAIASRNNLTMILGEGTPEVPANDDLLYGFTTSASTPAANIRQGTSRGLNTVVLRYMTPQAATAAAQQLAEQVAANGDDTVTTLPGLPGTHVIRDEGT
;
A
#
# COMPACT_ATOMS: atom_id res chain seq x y z
N MET A 1 -8.97 17.68 -68.27
CA MET A 1 -8.31 16.36 -68.14
C MET A 1 -7.69 16.36 -66.76
N GLY A 2 -8.31 15.84 -65.69
CA GLY A 2 -9.14 14.65 -65.60
C GLY A 2 -8.27 13.51 -65.07
N ILE A 3 -8.73 12.89 -63.97
CA ILE A 3 -8.23 11.66 -63.30
C ILE A 3 -7.15 11.95 -62.23
N ALA A 4 -7.17 11.39 -61.02
CA ALA A 4 -8.20 10.87 -60.14
C ALA A 4 -7.51 10.71 -58.77
N ALA A 5 -8.26 10.97 -57.69
CA ALA A 5 -7.81 10.75 -56.33
C ALA A 5 -7.64 9.25 -56.04
N THR A 6 -6.53 8.88 -55.40
CA THR A 6 -6.42 7.64 -54.62
C THR A 6 -5.77 7.97 -53.29
N THR A 7 -6.60 8.39 -52.34
CA THR A 7 -6.31 8.39 -50.90
C THR A 7 -6.20 6.94 -50.44
N ALA A 8 -4.96 6.45 -50.30
CA ALA A 8 -4.70 5.19 -49.62
C ALA A 8 -4.82 5.42 -48.11
N ALA A 9 -6.01 5.20 -47.56
CA ALA A 9 -6.21 5.10 -46.12
C ALA A 9 -5.56 3.79 -45.64
N THR A 10 -4.32 3.87 -45.17
CA THR A 10 -3.68 2.77 -44.45
C THR A 10 -4.39 2.59 -43.11
N LEU A 11 -5.35 1.67 -43.06
CA LEU A 11 -5.84 1.11 -41.79
C LEU A 11 -4.66 0.37 -41.13
N ALA A 12 -4.03 1.01 -40.14
CA ALA A 12 -3.14 0.33 -39.23
C ALA A 12 -4.01 -0.57 -38.33
N THR A 13 -4.19 -1.82 -38.73
CA THR A 13 -4.73 -2.85 -37.84
C THR A 13 -3.71 -3.03 -36.72
N LEU A 14 -4.01 -2.50 -35.53
CA LEU A 14 -3.37 -2.92 -34.29
C LEU A 14 -3.71 -4.40 -34.09
N THR A 15 -2.90 -5.29 -34.65
CA THR A 15 -2.88 -6.70 -34.27
C THR A 15 -2.40 -6.73 -32.82
N ALA A 16 -3.35 -6.71 -31.89
CA ALA A 16 -3.09 -7.11 -30.52
C ALA A 16 -2.56 -8.55 -30.61
N CYS A 17 -1.29 -8.75 -30.26
CA CYS A 17 -0.74 -10.08 -30.03
C CYS A 17 -1.43 -10.64 -28.79
N SER A 18 -2.64 -11.18 -28.94
CA SER A 18 -3.06 -12.27 -28.08
C SER A 18 -2.10 -13.40 -28.37
N THR A 19 -1.05 -13.54 -27.57
CA THR A 19 -0.33 -14.80 -27.49
C THR A 19 -1.26 -15.77 -26.78
N ASP A 20 -2.21 -16.35 -27.52
CA ASP A 20 -2.73 -17.67 -27.19
C ASP A 20 -1.51 -18.58 -27.25
N GLY A 21 -0.96 -18.91 -26.07
CA GLY A 21 0.34 -19.52 -25.89
C GLY A 21 0.46 -20.90 -26.53
N GLN A 22 0.65 -20.93 -27.85
CA GLN A 22 0.96 -22.13 -28.60
C GLN A 22 2.43 -22.03 -29.06
N PRO A 23 3.33 -22.92 -28.59
CA PRO A 23 4.72 -22.92 -29.02
C PRO A 23 4.80 -23.33 -30.51
N ALA A 24 5.38 -22.46 -31.34
CA ALA A 24 5.74 -22.79 -32.72
C ALA A 24 7.23 -23.18 -32.76
N SER A 25 7.52 -24.40 -33.22
CA SER A 25 8.90 -24.88 -33.44
C SER A 25 9.31 -24.60 -34.89
N ASP A 26 10.46 -23.95 -35.09
CA ASP A 26 11.01 -23.51 -36.40
C ASP A 26 11.52 -24.65 -37.31
N ASP A 27 11.09 -25.90 -37.13
CA ASP A 27 11.58 -27.04 -37.93
C ASP A 27 10.50 -27.57 -38.91
N PRO A 28 10.64 -27.30 -40.23
CA PRO A 28 9.65 -27.70 -41.23
C PRO A 28 9.59 -29.23 -41.44
N ALA A 29 10.47 -30.03 -40.82
CA ALA A 29 10.38 -31.49 -40.81
C ALA A 29 9.32 -32.05 -39.84
N SER A 30 8.75 -31.24 -38.93
CA SER A 30 7.77 -31.68 -37.92
C SER A 30 6.31 -31.65 -38.39
N SER A 31 6.05 -31.41 -39.67
CA SER A 31 4.71 -31.47 -40.27
C SER A 31 4.24 -32.90 -40.61
N SER A 32 4.66 -33.89 -39.81
CA SER A 32 3.87 -35.11 -39.66
C SER A 32 2.88 -34.85 -38.54
N SER A 33 1.68 -35.43 -38.62
CA SER A 33 0.69 -35.46 -37.55
C SER A 33 1.27 -36.14 -36.30
N ALA A 34 2.18 -35.47 -35.61
CA ALA A 34 2.58 -35.79 -34.26
C ALA A 34 1.40 -35.29 -33.42
N ALA A 35 0.46 -36.20 -33.15
CA ALA A 35 -0.49 -36.01 -32.08
C ALA A 35 0.28 -35.41 -30.91
N ALA A 36 -0.11 -34.20 -30.46
CA ALA A 36 0.52 -33.56 -29.32
C ALA A 36 0.63 -34.61 -28.22
N ALA A 37 1.85 -34.93 -27.78
CA ALA A 37 2.07 -35.98 -26.81
C ALA A 37 1.17 -35.68 -25.61
N SER A 38 0.12 -36.48 -25.43
CA SER A 38 -0.87 -36.25 -24.39
C SER A 38 -0.21 -36.59 -23.06
N VAL A 39 0.14 -35.56 -22.30
CA VAL A 39 0.66 -35.71 -20.95
C VAL A 39 -0.50 -36.13 -20.05
N ASP A 40 -0.37 -37.28 -19.39
CA ASP A 40 -1.29 -37.68 -18.34
C ASP A 40 -0.98 -36.87 -17.08
N VAL A 41 -1.76 -35.82 -16.85
CA VAL A 41 -1.63 -34.92 -15.70
C VAL A 41 -1.85 -35.68 -14.38
N ALA A 42 -2.61 -36.78 -14.38
CA ALA A 42 -2.82 -37.61 -13.20
C ALA A 42 -1.61 -38.52 -12.88
N ALA A 43 -0.74 -38.76 -13.85
CA ALA A 43 0.50 -39.53 -13.67
C ALA A 43 1.68 -38.66 -13.20
N LEU A 44 1.50 -37.35 -13.07
CA LEU A 44 2.53 -36.45 -12.57
C LEU A 44 2.67 -36.59 -11.05
N ASP A 45 3.89 -36.89 -10.60
CA ASP A 45 4.23 -36.91 -9.19
C ASP A 45 4.40 -35.47 -8.68
N THR A 46 3.40 -34.98 -7.93
CA THR A 46 3.44 -33.66 -7.29
C THR A 46 4.05 -33.71 -5.88
N GLY A 47 4.54 -34.87 -5.43
CA GLY A 47 5.04 -35.08 -4.09
C GLY A 47 3.99 -34.71 -3.03
N PRO A 48 4.37 -34.02 -1.94
CA PRO A 48 3.44 -33.68 -0.84
C PRO A 48 2.53 -32.48 -1.15
N TYR A 49 2.61 -31.89 -2.35
CA TYR A 49 1.82 -30.72 -2.69
C TYR A 49 0.40 -31.11 -3.10
N PRO A 50 -0.64 -30.50 -2.48
CA PRO A 50 -2.02 -30.76 -2.86
C PRO A 50 -2.27 -30.28 -4.29
N THR A 51 -2.93 -31.13 -5.08
CA THR A 51 -3.31 -30.85 -6.47
C THR A 51 -4.72 -30.26 -6.60
N GLU A 52 -5.50 -30.34 -5.53
CA GLU A 52 -6.81 -29.71 -5.45
C GLU A 52 -6.68 -28.21 -5.12
N PRO A 53 -7.44 -27.33 -5.80
CA PRO A 53 -7.50 -25.93 -5.42
C PRO A 53 -7.91 -25.77 -3.96
N ARG A 54 -7.28 -24.82 -3.28
CA ARG A 54 -7.72 -24.46 -1.92
C ARG A 54 -9.18 -23.97 -1.97
N PRO A 55 -9.97 -24.24 -0.93
CA PRO A 55 -11.27 -23.61 -0.76
C PRO A 55 -11.15 -22.08 -0.82
N GLU A 56 -12.21 -21.43 -1.26
CA GLU A 56 -12.27 -19.96 -1.25
C GLU A 56 -12.05 -19.42 0.17
N PHE A 57 -11.37 -18.28 0.27
CA PHE A 57 -11.08 -17.64 1.57
C PHE A 57 -12.33 -17.04 2.24
N GLY A 58 -13.48 -17.05 1.56
CA GLY A 58 -14.72 -16.45 2.06
C GLY A 58 -14.72 -14.92 2.02
N ARG A 59 -15.74 -14.32 2.65
CA ARG A 59 -15.83 -12.87 2.87
C ARG A 59 -15.43 -12.56 4.30
N ALA A 60 -14.84 -11.39 4.52
CA ALA A 60 -14.59 -10.88 5.87
C ALA A 60 -15.93 -10.77 6.61
N THR A 61 -15.95 -11.27 7.83
CA THR A 61 -17.05 -11.11 8.79
C THR A 61 -17.00 -9.73 9.43
N ASP A 62 -18.07 -9.33 10.12
CA ASP A 62 -18.16 -8.01 10.76
C ASP A 62 -17.05 -7.77 11.80
N ASP A 63 -16.56 -8.83 12.47
CA ASP A 63 -15.43 -8.76 13.41
C ASP A 63 -14.06 -8.63 12.72
N GLN A 64 -13.97 -9.00 11.44
CA GLN A 64 -12.72 -9.02 10.68
C GLN A 64 -12.62 -7.86 9.68
N ILE A 65 -13.75 -7.27 9.29
CA ILE A 65 -13.82 -6.31 8.17
C ILE A 65 -12.88 -5.12 8.37
N VAL A 66 -12.82 -4.59 9.59
CA VAL A 66 -11.94 -3.44 9.93
C VAL A 66 -10.47 -3.81 9.75
N GLN A 67 -10.07 -4.99 10.20
CA GLN A 67 -8.70 -5.47 10.03
C GLN A 67 -8.37 -5.68 8.55
N VAL A 68 -9.29 -6.28 7.77
CA VAL A 68 -9.09 -6.52 6.34
C VAL A 68 -9.01 -5.21 5.56
N GLU A 69 -9.90 -4.27 5.81
CA GLU A 69 -9.89 -2.95 5.16
C GLU A 69 -8.68 -2.11 5.56
N GLY A 70 -8.27 -2.17 6.83
CA GLY A 70 -7.01 -1.56 7.27
C GLY A 70 -5.80 -2.14 6.55
N GLN A 71 -5.72 -3.46 6.38
CA GLN A 71 -4.64 -4.10 5.61
C GLN A 71 -4.68 -3.72 4.12
N ARG A 72 -5.87 -3.51 3.53
CA ARG A 72 -5.97 -3.02 2.14
C ARG A 72 -5.37 -1.63 1.96
N MET A 73 -5.38 -0.78 3.00
CA MET A 73 -4.71 0.52 2.96
C MET A 73 -3.19 0.41 2.81
N ALA A 74 -2.57 -0.72 3.21
CA ALA A 74 -1.14 -0.94 3.05
C ALA A 74 -0.67 -0.86 1.59
N GLN A 75 -1.56 -1.05 0.63
CA GLN A 75 -1.25 -0.93 -0.81
C GLN A 75 -1.07 0.52 -1.27
N PHE A 76 -1.48 1.49 -0.45
CA PHE A 76 -1.54 2.91 -0.80
C PHE A 76 -0.76 3.79 0.17
N ILE A 77 0.04 3.20 1.06
CA ILE A 77 0.89 3.92 2.00
C ILE A 77 2.32 3.95 1.49
N VAL A 78 2.97 5.10 1.60
CA VAL A 78 4.41 5.22 1.32
C VAL A 78 5.17 4.63 2.49
N VAL A 79 6.03 3.65 2.22
CA VAL A 79 6.84 3.02 3.27
C VAL A 79 8.15 3.79 3.50
N PRO A 80 8.73 3.78 4.72
CA PRO A 80 9.82 4.69 5.07
C PRO A 80 11.03 4.67 4.15
N PHE A 81 11.42 3.48 3.66
CA PHE A 81 12.57 3.32 2.77
C PHE A 81 12.37 3.90 1.36
N GLU A 82 11.12 4.18 0.97
CA GLU A 82 10.81 4.87 -0.29
C GLU A 82 11.04 6.39 -0.17
N VAL A 83 10.90 6.93 1.04
CA VAL A 83 11.20 8.34 1.35
C VAL A 83 12.71 8.54 1.54
N ASP A 84 13.35 7.68 2.34
CA ASP A 84 14.79 7.71 2.60
C ASP A 84 15.33 6.27 2.71
N ARG A 85 16.24 5.92 1.79
CA ARG A 85 16.82 4.57 1.68
C ARG A 85 17.61 4.12 2.91
N ASP A 86 18.02 5.03 3.78
CA ASP A 86 18.74 4.69 5.00
C ASP A 86 17.79 4.28 6.15
N ILE A 87 16.49 4.54 6.02
CA ILE A 87 15.48 4.26 7.04
C ILE A 87 14.91 2.84 6.84
N THR A 88 15.63 1.84 7.37
CA THR A 88 15.36 0.41 7.13
C THR A 88 15.18 -0.43 8.39
N ASP A 89 15.51 0.10 9.58
CA ASP A 89 15.40 -0.59 10.86
C ASP A 89 14.01 -0.35 11.47
N MET A 90 13.13 -1.36 11.34
CA MET A 90 11.74 -1.30 11.83
C MET A 90 11.70 -1.13 13.36
N LYS A 91 10.90 -0.17 13.85
CA LYS A 91 10.79 0.14 15.30
C LYS A 91 9.38 -0.03 15.85
N ASN A 92 8.38 0.57 15.19
CA ASN A 92 6.96 0.47 15.58
C ASN A 92 6.22 -0.56 14.70
N PRO A 93 5.01 -0.99 15.09
CA PRO A 93 4.21 -1.92 14.29
C PRO A 93 3.99 -1.39 12.88
N THR A 94 4.19 -2.24 11.88
CA THR A 94 3.62 -2.03 10.55
C THR A 94 2.34 -2.83 10.49
N SER A 95 1.20 -2.17 10.69
CA SER A 95 -0.06 -2.87 10.90
C SER A 95 -1.28 -2.00 10.61
N ALA A 96 -2.41 -2.67 10.41
CA ALA A 96 -3.71 -2.04 10.47
C ALA A 96 -3.97 -1.43 11.86
N ILE A 97 -4.70 -0.32 11.86
CA ILE A 97 -5.24 0.36 13.03
C ILE A 97 -6.73 0.02 13.03
N ALA A 98 -7.15 -0.85 13.96
CA ALA A 98 -8.53 -1.33 14.02
C ALA A 98 -9.37 -0.55 15.05
N SER A 99 -8.73 0.27 15.88
CA SER A 99 -9.40 1.04 16.92
C SER A 99 -8.57 2.29 17.27
N ARG A 100 -9.24 3.33 17.75
CA ARG A 100 -8.59 4.53 18.30
C ARG A 100 -7.58 4.22 19.41
N ASN A 101 -7.77 3.14 20.16
CA ASN A 101 -6.85 2.73 21.22
C ASN A 101 -5.46 2.33 20.67
N ASN A 102 -5.36 1.97 19.38
CA ASN A 102 -4.05 1.72 18.78
C ASN A 102 -3.22 3.01 18.64
N LEU A 103 -3.86 4.20 18.66
CA LEU A 103 -3.16 5.47 18.48
C LEU A 103 -2.21 5.80 19.63
N THR A 104 -2.46 5.31 20.86
CA THR A 104 -1.54 5.53 21.99
C THR A 104 -0.12 5.08 21.67
N MET A 105 0.02 3.89 21.09
CA MET A 105 1.34 3.33 20.74
C MET A 105 2.01 4.04 19.55
N ILE A 106 1.24 4.82 18.78
CA ILE A 106 1.68 5.41 17.50
C ILE A 106 1.99 6.90 17.67
N LEU A 107 1.12 7.61 18.39
CA LEU A 107 1.11 9.07 18.53
C LEU A 107 1.25 9.53 19.99
N GLY A 108 1.16 8.62 20.97
CA GLY A 108 1.32 8.92 22.39
C GLY A 108 -0.01 9.02 23.16
N GLU A 109 0.11 9.25 24.46
CA GLU A 109 -1.01 9.31 25.41
C GLU A 109 -2.05 10.38 25.05
N GLY A 110 -3.30 10.15 25.47
CA GLY A 110 -4.43 11.07 25.24
C GLY A 110 -4.95 11.10 23.79
N THR A 111 -4.24 10.50 22.84
CA THR A 111 -4.64 10.51 21.42
C THR A 111 -5.89 9.67 21.11
N PRO A 112 -6.18 8.53 21.78
CA PRO A 112 -7.47 7.85 21.59
C PRO A 112 -8.67 8.69 22.06
N GLU A 113 -8.48 9.58 23.04
CA GLU A 113 -9.56 10.33 23.71
C GLU A 113 -9.95 11.63 23.01
N VAL A 114 -9.23 12.05 21.96
CA VAL A 114 -9.64 13.26 21.22
C VAL A 114 -11.04 13.07 20.62
N PRO A 115 -11.95 14.07 20.74
CA PRO A 115 -13.36 13.89 20.37
C PRO A 115 -13.61 13.36 18.95
N ALA A 116 -12.82 13.79 17.97
CA ALA A 116 -12.98 13.36 16.58
C ALA A 116 -12.71 11.86 16.36
N ASN A 117 -12.01 11.19 17.27
CA ASN A 117 -11.72 9.76 17.19
C ASN A 117 -12.91 8.86 17.56
N ASP A 118 -14.03 9.43 18.02
CA ASP A 118 -15.30 8.70 18.07
C ASP A 118 -15.79 8.28 16.67
N ASP A 119 -15.39 9.02 15.62
CA ASP A 119 -15.73 8.75 14.22
C ASP A 119 -14.59 8.05 13.44
N LEU A 120 -13.54 7.61 14.12
CA LEU A 120 -12.45 6.85 13.48
C LEU A 120 -12.96 5.46 13.06
N LEU A 121 -12.82 5.12 11.78
CA LEU A 121 -13.19 3.82 11.26
C LEU A 121 -12.05 2.81 11.38
N TYR A 122 -10.89 3.17 10.82
CA TYR A 122 -9.68 2.35 10.80
C TYR A 122 -8.51 3.14 10.20
N GLY A 123 -7.33 2.53 10.16
CA GLY A 123 -6.18 3.11 9.50
C GLY A 123 -5.08 2.09 9.25
N PHE A 124 -3.90 2.58 8.91
CA PHE A 124 -2.69 1.79 8.77
C PHE A 124 -1.48 2.64 9.16
N THR A 125 -0.48 2.00 9.78
CA THR A 125 0.78 2.64 10.15
C THR A 125 1.96 1.84 9.62
N THR A 126 3.02 2.55 9.26
CA THR A 126 4.33 1.99 8.97
C THR A 126 5.40 2.87 9.60
N SER A 127 6.46 2.24 10.11
CA SER A 127 7.54 2.98 10.74
C SER A 127 8.87 2.24 10.66
N ALA A 128 9.91 3.02 10.43
CA ALA A 128 11.28 2.56 10.51
C ALA A 128 12.19 3.73 10.90
N SER A 129 13.42 3.38 11.24
CA SER A 129 14.48 4.31 11.61
C SER A 129 15.79 3.93 10.92
N THR A 130 16.78 4.80 11.01
CA THR A 130 18.15 4.47 10.61
C THR A 130 18.73 3.36 11.50
N PRO A 131 19.28 2.27 10.93
CA PRO A 131 19.92 1.21 11.71
C PRO A 131 21.02 1.75 12.63
N ALA A 132 21.11 1.23 13.86
CA ALA A 132 22.08 1.68 14.85
C ALA A 132 23.55 1.64 14.36
N ALA A 133 23.89 0.70 13.47
CA ALA A 133 25.21 0.62 12.85
C ALA A 133 25.55 1.85 11.98
N ASN A 134 24.54 2.51 11.42
CA ASN A 134 24.66 3.66 10.53
C ASN A 134 24.56 5.00 11.28
N ILE A 135 24.07 5.00 12.53
CA ILE A 135 23.99 6.21 13.38
C ILE A 135 25.38 6.78 13.69
N ARG A 136 26.44 5.97 13.67
CA ARG A 136 27.82 6.47 13.90
C ARG A 136 28.31 7.48 12.84
N GLN A 137 27.53 7.75 11.79
CA GLN A 137 27.83 8.72 10.74
C GLN A 137 26.87 9.93 10.71
N GLY A 138 25.87 10.02 11.61
CA GLY A 138 24.90 11.13 11.61
C GLY A 138 23.81 11.04 12.68
N THR A 139 22.84 11.98 12.64
CA THR A 139 21.69 11.99 13.56
C THR A 139 20.76 10.81 13.27
N SER A 140 20.28 10.13 14.31
CA SER A 140 19.24 9.10 14.18
C SER A 140 17.98 9.72 13.57
N ARG A 141 17.45 9.11 12.51
CA ARG A 141 16.22 9.56 11.84
C ARG A 141 15.18 8.46 11.95
N GLY A 142 13.95 8.85 12.27
CA GLY A 142 12.79 7.97 12.29
C GLY A 142 11.69 8.55 11.43
N LEU A 143 10.96 7.70 10.74
CA LEU A 143 9.75 8.06 10.04
C LEU A 143 8.62 7.15 10.50
N ASN A 144 7.49 7.76 10.83
CA ASN A 144 6.22 7.08 11.08
C ASN A 144 5.20 7.69 10.14
N THR A 145 4.60 6.85 9.28
CA THR A 145 3.55 7.24 8.36
C THR A 145 2.27 6.57 8.81
N VAL A 146 1.25 7.39 9.06
CA VAL A 146 -0.05 6.94 9.56
C VAL A 146 -1.12 7.51 8.64
N VAL A 147 -2.02 6.65 8.17
CA VAL A 147 -3.19 7.05 7.39
C VAL A 147 -4.42 6.58 8.13
N LEU A 148 -5.34 7.50 8.42
CA LEU A 148 -6.56 7.26 9.17
C LEU A 148 -7.78 7.56 8.29
N ARG A 149 -8.82 6.73 8.41
CA ARG A 149 -10.10 6.91 7.75
C ARG A 149 -11.17 7.24 8.78
N TYR A 150 -11.85 8.35 8.57
CA TYR A 150 -12.96 8.80 9.41
C TYR A 150 -14.29 8.66 8.68
N MET A 151 -15.38 8.60 9.44
CA MET A 151 -16.74 8.53 8.91
C MET A 151 -17.09 9.71 8.01
N THR A 152 -16.60 10.91 8.34
CA THR A 152 -16.92 12.15 7.61
C THR A 152 -15.67 12.99 7.32
N PRO A 153 -15.68 13.81 6.27
CA PRO A 153 -14.61 14.78 6.02
C PRO A 153 -14.43 15.77 7.18
N GLN A 154 -15.51 16.15 7.86
CA GLN A 154 -15.47 17.07 9.00
C GLN A 154 -14.75 16.44 10.19
N ALA A 155 -15.04 15.16 10.49
CA ALA A 155 -14.33 14.41 11.53
C ALA A 155 -12.85 14.25 11.19
N ALA A 156 -12.49 13.99 9.94
CA ALA A 156 -11.10 13.91 9.50
C ALA A 156 -10.34 15.24 9.73
N THR A 157 -10.96 16.37 9.35
CA THR A 157 -10.36 17.70 9.57
C THR A 157 -10.23 18.02 11.06
N ALA A 158 -11.26 17.73 11.85
CA ALA A 158 -11.23 17.94 13.30
C ALA A 158 -10.15 17.06 13.97
N ALA A 159 -10.01 15.80 13.54
CA ALA A 159 -8.99 14.90 14.05
C ALA A 159 -7.59 15.38 13.74
N ALA A 160 -7.32 15.88 12.54
CA ALA A 160 -6.01 16.42 12.18
C ALA A 160 -5.57 17.56 13.13
N GLN A 161 -6.50 18.46 13.47
CA GLN A 161 -6.24 19.54 14.42
C GLN A 161 -6.07 19.00 15.86
N GLN A 162 -7.03 18.22 16.35
CA GLN A 162 -7.05 17.76 17.74
C GLN A 162 -5.89 16.81 18.06
N LEU A 163 -5.52 15.94 17.12
CA LEU A 163 -4.35 15.07 17.27
C LEU A 163 -3.07 15.91 17.30
N ALA A 164 -2.94 16.94 16.45
CA ALA A 164 -1.77 17.79 16.48
C ALA A 164 -1.63 18.54 17.81
N GLU A 165 -2.73 19.08 18.33
CA GLU A 165 -2.80 19.75 19.63
C GLU A 165 -2.45 18.79 20.77
N GLN A 166 -3.00 17.58 20.78
CA GLN A 166 -2.73 16.58 21.81
C GLN A 166 -1.27 16.09 21.77
N VAL A 167 -0.73 15.81 20.58
CA VAL A 167 0.66 15.36 20.45
C VAL A 167 1.61 16.48 20.87
N ALA A 168 1.33 17.73 20.51
CA ALA A 168 2.14 18.86 20.95
C ALA A 168 2.11 19.04 22.47
N ALA A 169 0.93 18.89 23.09
CA ALA A 169 0.77 18.95 24.54
C ALA A 169 1.54 17.84 25.29
N ASN A 170 1.79 16.69 24.66
CA ASN A 170 2.60 15.62 25.24
C ASN A 170 4.11 15.95 25.30
N GLY A 171 4.57 16.89 24.47
CA GLY A 171 5.98 17.25 24.32
C GLY A 171 6.35 18.68 24.77
N ASP A 172 5.39 19.45 25.31
CA ASP A 172 5.53 20.90 25.50
C ASP A 172 5.88 21.64 24.19
N ASP A 173 5.41 21.12 23.06
CA ASP A 173 5.67 21.64 21.72
C ASP A 173 4.59 22.66 21.28
N THR A 174 4.85 23.35 20.17
CA THR A 174 3.89 24.26 19.54
C THR A 174 3.37 23.75 18.20
N VAL A 175 2.06 23.93 17.97
CA VAL A 175 1.44 23.65 16.68
C VAL A 175 1.52 24.90 15.79
N THR A 176 2.04 24.71 14.59
CA THR A 176 2.19 25.75 13.56
C THR A 176 1.64 25.26 12.21
N THR A 177 1.69 26.11 11.19
CA THR A 177 1.26 25.78 9.83
C THR A 177 2.45 25.71 8.87
N LEU A 178 2.24 25.02 7.74
CA LEU A 178 3.22 24.94 6.67
C LEU A 178 2.81 25.86 5.50
N PRO A 179 3.65 26.84 5.11
CA PRO A 179 3.35 27.72 3.99
C PRO A 179 3.06 26.93 2.70
N GLY A 180 1.96 27.28 2.02
CA GLY A 180 1.53 26.62 0.78
C GLY A 180 0.74 25.31 0.96
N LEU A 181 0.58 24.83 2.19
CA LEU A 181 -0.16 23.60 2.50
C LEU A 181 -1.22 23.87 3.59
N PRO A 182 -2.39 24.44 3.20
CA PRO A 182 -3.46 24.72 4.15
C PRO A 182 -4.02 23.41 4.73
N GLY A 183 -4.30 23.40 6.04
CA GLY A 183 -4.77 22.21 6.76
C GLY A 183 -3.66 21.27 7.23
N THR A 184 -2.39 21.59 6.96
CA THR A 184 -1.25 20.88 7.55
C THR A 184 -0.86 21.51 8.88
N HIS A 185 -0.80 20.66 9.91
CA HIS A 185 -0.31 21.02 11.25
C HIS A 185 1.12 20.52 11.41
N VAL A 186 2.01 21.40 11.87
CA VAL A 186 3.42 21.09 12.13
C VAL A 186 3.70 21.31 13.61
N ILE A 187 4.14 20.26 14.29
CA ILE A 187 4.53 20.29 15.69
C ILE A 187 6.03 20.63 15.75
N ARG A 188 6.40 21.64 16.53
CA ARG A 188 7.79 22.06 16.73
C ARG A 188 8.11 22.15 18.22
N ASP A 189 9.24 21.56 18.58
CA ASP A 189 9.91 21.79 19.86
C ASP A 189 10.33 23.27 19.93
N GLU A 190 10.04 23.92 21.06
CA GLU A 190 10.43 25.31 21.30
C GLU A 190 11.96 25.51 21.33
N GLY A 191 12.75 24.43 21.34
CA GLY A 191 14.21 24.43 21.35
C GLY A 191 14.93 24.56 20.00
N THR A 192 14.24 24.57 18.85
CA THR A 192 14.88 24.62 17.50
C THR A 192 14.21 25.54 16.49
#